data_AF-A0A7S0GSP7-F1
#
_entry.id   AF-A0A7S0GSP7-F1
#
_cell.length_a   1.000
_cell.length_b   1.000
_cell.length_c   1.000
_cell.angle_alpha   90.00
_cell.angle_beta   90.00
_cell.angle_gamma   90.00
#
_symmetry.space_group_name_H-M   'P 1'
#
loop_
_entity.id
_entity.type
_entity.pdbx_description
1 polymer ?
#
loop_
_entity_poly.entity_id
_entity_poly.type
_entity_poly.pdbx_seq_one_letter_code
_entity_poly.pdbx_strand_id
1 'polypeptide(L)'
;MYSIWVILGLLSAKIASGKHIACGITPRDGLVIVDFQNDFMQAQPVRQGVSPNYDITDYLDSTGRSIKPGSLAVNGTADIVTPINRWIESFNANGARIFASLDWHDSNHCSFCRNGTMYPHGAVCGPLPQAGFNATGRCNDSVAIADYGRGSLMQWPDHCVQDRFGSRFQPYLKLPKNTTVVKKGWDVDLDNYSAFGGTLSVQQYPFDTKDDKSVLENRPSLSDMVVKYDIRRLWVLGIALDFCVGNTVLDALGKNEDTKRPKPETLEATYLVLPCTRSVGNSTGDEMIQRIQKAGGKIITKVDPYEGVTEGCDVTHPHVTQDHQSSNNDTQVPRFILVPSDKSASRSINITVLPNAGGAGRNGTLAVVSGASSLFQTLPPLPGCGLGLTKTSETAKANGCAFATNGGPFKEGGKGGCLGVLINNSTILSSDFSDNHTAQFGVTSNGEWFLGNLNSKEEAKSLSIINALSGFDWLVYDKKVLPMPGGKQAPRSAIGVDNIGRLVLLEVDGCEYCPIRQGPTLEQMARLLTNLGVWHAINLDGGGSSTVYSDGNVINSPTCDDKGTICERPVATITCVH
;
A
#
# COMPACT_ATOMS: atom_id res chain seq x y z
N MET A 1 9.10 -21.74 -63.66
CA MET A 1 7.87 -20.92 -63.59
C MET A 1 6.67 -21.86 -63.63
N TYR A 2 6.23 -22.32 -62.45
CA TYR A 2 4.96 -23.04 -62.29
C TYR A 2 4.40 -22.68 -60.90
N SER A 3 3.13 -22.32 -60.91
CA SER A 3 2.27 -21.96 -59.78
C SER A 3 2.06 -23.13 -58.81
N ILE A 4 1.72 -22.84 -57.55
CA ILE A 4 0.59 -23.42 -56.79
C ILE A 4 0.45 -22.70 -55.42
N TRP A 5 -0.81 -22.48 -55.07
CA TRP A 5 -1.45 -21.82 -53.93
C TRP A 5 -0.99 -22.26 -52.53
N VAL A 6 -1.06 -21.36 -51.53
CA VAL A 6 -1.70 -21.63 -50.21
C VAL A 6 -2.18 -20.31 -49.56
N ILE A 7 -3.43 -20.36 -49.12
CA ILE A 7 -4.20 -19.42 -48.29
C ILE A 7 -3.50 -19.18 -46.93
N LEU A 8 -3.26 -17.92 -46.56
CA LEU A 8 -2.90 -17.56 -45.19
C LEU A 8 -3.97 -16.62 -44.61
N GLY A 9 -4.80 -17.21 -43.74
CA GLY A 9 -5.78 -16.51 -42.96
C GLY A 9 -5.12 -15.52 -42.00
N LEU A 10 -5.66 -14.31 -41.99
CA LEU A 10 -5.45 -13.31 -40.96
C LEU A 10 -6.07 -13.81 -39.65
N LEU A 11 -5.29 -14.50 -38.82
CA LEU A 11 -5.51 -14.50 -37.37
C LEU A 11 -4.65 -13.41 -36.77
N SER A 12 -5.24 -12.23 -36.60
CA SER A 12 -4.75 -11.26 -35.62
C SER A 12 -4.86 -11.92 -34.24
N ALA A 13 -3.72 -12.35 -33.70
CA ALA A 13 -3.62 -12.72 -32.30
C ALA A 13 -3.97 -11.48 -31.47
N LYS A 14 -5.20 -11.44 -30.94
CA LYS A 14 -5.52 -10.61 -29.78
C LYS A 14 -4.63 -11.09 -28.64
N ILE A 15 -3.49 -10.43 -28.45
CA ILE A 15 -2.80 -10.44 -27.17
C ILE A 15 -3.75 -9.73 -26.21
N ALA A 16 -4.51 -10.51 -25.45
CA ALA A 16 -5.22 -10.00 -24.30
C ALA A 16 -4.16 -9.53 -23.30
N SER A 17 -3.85 -8.23 -23.31
CA SER A 17 -3.08 -7.60 -22.25
C SER A 17 -3.90 -7.70 -20.97
N GLY A 18 -3.65 -8.73 -20.17
CA GLY A 18 -4.10 -8.75 -18.78
C GLY A 18 -3.53 -7.50 -18.11
N LYS A 19 -4.40 -6.55 -17.76
CA LYS A 19 -4.01 -5.34 -17.04
C LYS A 19 -3.61 -5.75 -15.63
N HIS A 20 -2.31 -5.90 -15.40
CA HIS A 20 -1.75 -6.08 -14.06
C HIS A 20 -1.88 -4.74 -13.31
N ILE A 21 -2.81 -4.67 -12.36
CA ILE A 21 -2.87 -3.57 -11.40
C ILE A 21 -1.76 -3.83 -10.37
N ALA A 22 -0.76 -2.96 -10.30
CA ALA A 22 0.31 -3.08 -9.31
C ALA A 22 -0.25 -2.98 -7.88
N CYS A 23 0.11 -3.93 -7.01
CA CYS A 23 -0.37 -4.04 -5.62
C CYS A 23 0.38 -3.11 -4.64
N GLY A 24 0.66 -1.88 -5.07
CA GLY A 24 1.27 -0.83 -4.25
C GLY A 24 0.86 0.54 -4.78
N ILE A 25 1.16 1.62 -4.05
CA ILE A 25 0.89 2.97 -4.54
C ILE A 25 1.84 3.29 -5.70
N THR A 26 1.32 3.84 -6.78
CA THR A 26 2.08 4.16 -8.00
C THR A 26 1.87 5.61 -8.43
N PRO A 27 2.72 6.15 -9.32
CA PRO A 27 2.49 7.45 -9.93
C PRO A 27 1.21 7.56 -10.79
N ARG A 28 0.57 6.41 -11.09
CA ARG A 28 -0.72 6.32 -11.81
C ARG A 28 -1.92 6.32 -10.86
N ASP A 29 -1.70 6.48 -9.56
CA ASP A 29 -2.76 6.66 -8.58
C ASP A 29 -3.03 8.14 -8.32
N GLY A 30 -4.29 8.44 -8.05
CA GLY A 30 -4.74 9.74 -7.53
C GLY A 30 -5.40 9.57 -6.18
N LEU A 31 -5.05 10.42 -5.21
CA LEU A 31 -5.76 10.59 -3.95
C LEU A 31 -6.57 11.88 -4.02
N VAL A 32 -7.88 11.81 -3.77
CA VAL A 32 -8.78 12.96 -3.72
C VAL A 32 -9.25 13.17 -2.29
N ILE A 33 -8.88 14.29 -1.71
CA ILE A 33 -9.32 14.75 -0.40
C ILE A 33 -10.50 15.69 -0.59
N VAL A 34 -11.69 15.23 -0.24
CA VAL A 34 -12.93 15.97 -0.48
C VAL A 34 -13.30 16.80 0.74
N ASP A 35 -13.36 18.11 0.56
CA ASP A 35 -13.99 19.09 1.46
C ASP A 35 -13.52 18.98 2.92
N PHE A 36 -12.22 18.78 3.11
CA PHE A 36 -11.61 18.69 4.44
C PHE A 36 -11.37 20.09 5.04
N GLN A 37 -12.45 20.86 5.14
CA GLN A 37 -12.49 22.29 5.48
C GLN A 37 -13.02 22.55 6.89
N ASN A 38 -12.68 23.71 7.44
CA ASN A 38 -13.02 24.08 8.82
C ASN A 38 -14.51 24.08 9.13
N ASP A 39 -15.37 24.47 8.17
CA ASP A 39 -16.81 24.51 8.45
C ASP A 39 -17.42 23.13 8.68
N PHE A 40 -16.76 22.07 8.22
CA PHE A 40 -17.17 20.69 8.48
C PHE A 40 -16.52 20.10 9.73
N MET A 41 -15.60 20.79 10.39
CA MET A 41 -14.89 20.25 11.55
C MET A 41 -15.65 20.49 12.85
N GLN A 42 -15.71 19.46 13.69
CA GLN A 42 -15.95 19.65 15.13
C GLN A 42 -14.83 20.47 15.76
N ALA A 43 -15.07 20.95 16.98
CA ALA A 43 -14.07 21.63 17.78
C ALA A 43 -12.78 20.80 17.85
N GLN A 44 -11.63 21.43 17.62
CA GLN A 44 -10.36 20.72 17.44
C GLN A 44 -9.32 21.15 18.47
N PRO A 45 -8.63 20.21 19.14
CA PRO A 45 -7.54 20.60 20.02
C PRO A 45 -6.41 21.26 19.22
N VAL A 46 -5.86 22.34 19.78
CA VAL A 46 -4.59 22.90 19.30
C VAL A 46 -3.49 21.86 19.53
N ARG A 47 -2.79 21.44 18.47
CA ARG A 47 -1.80 20.37 18.53
C ARG A 47 -0.47 20.89 19.03
N GLN A 48 -0.06 20.47 20.23
CA GLN A 48 1.24 20.86 20.80
C GLN A 48 2.39 20.35 19.93
N GLY A 49 3.40 21.21 19.71
CA GLY A 49 4.59 20.88 18.91
C GLY A 49 4.37 20.81 17.39
N VAL A 50 3.16 21.13 16.90
CA VAL A 50 2.85 21.17 15.47
C VAL A 50 2.33 22.56 15.11
N SER A 51 3.00 23.25 14.19
CA SER A 51 2.54 24.55 13.69
C SER A 51 1.37 24.36 12.73
N PRO A 52 0.28 25.15 12.83
CA PRO A 52 -0.77 25.16 11.83
C PRO A 52 -0.27 25.77 10.52
N ASN A 53 -0.91 25.40 9.40
CA ASN A 53 -0.55 25.88 8.06
C ASN A 53 -0.80 27.38 7.84
N TYR A 54 -1.60 28.00 8.71
CA TYR A 54 -1.92 29.43 8.71
C TYR A 54 -2.30 29.86 10.12
N ASP A 55 -2.39 31.17 10.37
CA ASP A 55 -2.75 31.72 11.67
C ASP A 55 -4.19 31.35 12.06
N ILE A 56 -4.33 30.78 13.26
CA ILE A 56 -5.60 30.33 13.83
C ILE A 56 -6.03 31.11 15.07
N THR A 57 -5.25 32.12 15.49
CA THR A 57 -5.42 32.83 16.77
C THR A 57 -6.85 33.33 17.00
N ASP A 58 -7.47 33.91 15.97
CA ASP A 58 -8.82 34.49 16.06
C ASP A 58 -9.95 33.44 16.16
N TYR A 59 -9.63 32.17 15.90
CA TYR A 59 -10.60 31.08 15.82
C TYR A 59 -10.54 30.14 17.01
N LEU A 60 -9.70 30.46 17.99
CA LEU A 60 -9.62 29.71 19.23
C LEU A 60 -10.83 30.01 20.13
N ASP A 61 -11.16 29.04 20.97
CA ASP A 61 -12.07 29.23 22.09
C ASP A 61 -11.49 30.18 23.15
N SER A 62 -12.29 30.54 24.15
CA SER A 62 -11.85 31.44 25.23
C SER A 62 -10.68 30.92 26.05
N THR A 63 -10.35 29.63 25.95
CA THR A 63 -9.22 29.01 26.65
C THR A 63 -7.92 29.03 25.83
N GLY A 64 -8.01 29.29 24.52
CA GLY A 64 -6.89 29.20 23.60
C GLY A 64 -6.45 27.75 23.32
N ARG A 65 -7.16 26.73 23.81
CA ARG A 65 -6.76 25.32 23.73
C ARG A 65 -7.46 24.56 22.61
N SER A 66 -8.59 25.07 22.13
CA SER A 66 -9.37 24.45 21.07
C SER A 66 -9.72 25.45 19.98
N ILE A 67 -9.72 25.00 18.74
CA ILE A 67 -10.29 25.69 17.59
C ILE A 67 -11.80 25.49 17.64
N LYS A 68 -12.56 26.57 17.49
CA LYS A 68 -14.03 26.54 17.50
C LYS A 68 -14.56 25.61 16.38
N PRO A 69 -15.70 24.94 16.61
CA PRO A 69 -16.32 24.13 15.57
C PRO A 69 -16.78 25.00 14.39
N GLY A 70 -16.82 24.39 13.21
CA GLY A 70 -17.37 24.96 12.00
C GLY A 70 -18.89 25.13 12.03
N SER A 71 -19.43 25.91 11.09
CA SER A 71 -20.88 26.18 11.00
C SER A 71 -21.71 24.94 10.63
N LEU A 72 -21.11 23.96 9.95
CA LEU A 72 -21.72 22.71 9.50
C LEU A 72 -20.90 21.50 9.99
N ALA A 73 -20.48 21.54 11.25
CA ALA A 73 -19.60 20.55 11.84
C ALA A 73 -20.17 19.13 11.77
N VAL A 74 -19.39 18.19 11.22
CA VAL A 74 -19.75 16.77 11.10
C VAL A 74 -19.12 15.96 12.24
N ASN A 75 -19.89 15.03 12.80
CA ASN A 75 -19.47 14.25 13.96
C ASN A 75 -18.27 13.32 13.65
N GLY A 76 -17.33 13.21 14.58
CA GLY A 76 -16.15 12.34 14.49
C GLY A 76 -15.05 12.84 13.55
N THR A 77 -15.11 14.08 13.07
CA THR A 77 -14.14 14.64 12.10
C THR A 77 -12.75 14.87 12.67
N ALA A 78 -12.63 15.11 13.99
CA ALA A 78 -11.34 15.27 14.65
C ALA A 78 -10.47 13.98 14.57
N ASP A 79 -11.10 12.81 14.60
CA ASP A 79 -10.41 11.51 14.64
C ASP A 79 -9.76 11.12 13.30
N ILE A 80 -10.24 11.70 12.18
CA ILE A 80 -9.77 11.32 10.83
C ILE A 80 -8.65 12.20 10.29
N VAL A 81 -8.29 13.30 10.97
CA VAL A 81 -7.18 14.18 10.56
C VAL A 81 -5.87 13.40 10.48
N THR A 82 -5.55 12.59 11.49
CA THR A 82 -4.30 11.82 11.54
C THR A 82 -4.28 10.68 10.51
N PRO A 83 -5.33 9.84 10.38
CA PRO A 83 -5.46 8.88 9.28
C PRO A 83 -5.29 9.52 7.89
N ILE A 84 -5.99 10.62 7.60
CA ILE A 84 -5.90 11.30 6.30
C ILE A 84 -4.49 11.79 6.00
N ASN A 85 -3.81 12.37 7.00
CA ASN A 85 -2.42 12.78 6.84
C ASN A 85 -1.49 11.60 6.49
N ARG A 86 -1.71 10.40 7.06
CA ARG A 86 -0.95 9.20 6.68
C ARG A 86 -1.19 8.81 5.21
N TRP A 87 -2.44 8.87 4.76
CA TRP A 87 -2.77 8.61 3.35
C TRP A 87 -2.11 9.62 2.41
N ILE A 88 -2.15 10.91 2.74
CA ILE A 88 -1.48 11.96 1.97
C ILE A 88 0.03 11.73 1.90
N GLU A 89 0.67 11.48 3.05
CA GLU A 89 2.12 11.24 3.14
C GLU A 89 2.53 10.02 2.32
N SER A 90 1.83 8.89 2.46
CA SER A 90 2.12 7.68 1.71
C SER A 90 1.91 7.84 0.20
N PHE A 91 0.84 8.50 -0.23
CA PHE A 91 0.62 8.71 -1.67
C PHE A 91 1.66 9.64 -2.28
N ASN A 92 1.98 10.74 -1.60
CA ASN A 92 3.00 11.68 -2.05
C ASN A 92 4.39 11.03 -2.11
N ALA A 93 4.76 10.23 -1.11
CA ALA A 93 6.05 9.53 -1.06
C ALA A 93 6.24 8.53 -2.21
N ASN A 94 5.15 7.99 -2.76
CA ASN A 94 5.18 7.05 -3.89
C ASN A 94 4.90 7.73 -5.25
N GLY A 95 4.96 9.07 -5.30
CA GLY A 95 4.82 9.83 -6.54
C GLY A 95 3.39 9.90 -7.10
N ALA A 96 2.38 9.47 -6.34
CA ALA A 96 0.98 9.57 -6.72
C ALA A 96 0.52 11.04 -6.71
N ARG A 97 -0.56 11.34 -7.46
CA ARG A 97 -1.11 12.69 -7.53
C ARG A 97 -2.06 12.95 -6.37
N ILE A 98 -1.90 14.09 -5.72
CA ILE A 98 -2.78 14.55 -4.64
C ILE A 98 -3.70 15.63 -5.20
N PHE A 99 -4.99 15.42 -5.03
CA PHE A 99 -6.05 16.37 -5.34
C PHE A 99 -6.79 16.72 -4.05
N ALA A 100 -7.20 17.96 -3.88
CA ALA A 100 -8.02 18.37 -2.75
C ALA A 100 -9.14 19.28 -3.23
N SER A 101 -10.39 18.98 -2.87
CA SER A 101 -11.52 19.87 -3.19
C SER A 101 -11.82 20.83 -2.06
N LEU A 102 -12.28 22.01 -2.43
CA LEU A 102 -12.89 22.99 -1.56
C LEU A 102 -14.31 23.25 -2.05
N ASP A 103 -15.28 23.13 -1.14
CA ASP A 103 -16.52 23.88 -1.27
C ASP A 103 -16.22 25.37 -1.16
N TRP A 104 -16.73 26.17 -2.10
CA TRP A 104 -16.24 27.53 -2.31
C TRP A 104 -17.34 28.50 -2.71
N HIS A 105 -18.25 28.78 -1.78
CA HIS A 105 -19.51 29.46 -2.06
C HIS A 105 -19.45 30.98 -1.93
N ASP A 106 -19.98 31.70 -2.92
CA ASP A 106 -20.28 33.12 -2.73
C ASP A 106 -21.20 33.31 -1.52
N SER A 107 -21.08 34.44 -0.82
CA SER A 107 -21.97 34.76 0.29
C SER A 107 -23.47 34.71 -0.07
N ASN A 108 -23.82 34.94 -1.32
CA ASN A 108 -25.18 34.92 -1.86
C ASN A 108 -25.54 33.59 -2.54
N HIS A 109 -24.72 32.54 -2.39
CA HIS A 109 -24.92 31.26 -3.07
C HIS A 109 -26.29 30.65 -2.78
N CYS A 110 -26.89 30.05 -3.82
CA CYS A 110 -28.26 29.59 -3.85
C CYS A 110 -28.55 28.39 -2.92
N SER A 111 -27.51 27.67 -2.50
CA SER A 111 -27.62 26.56 -1.54
C SER A 111 -27.84 27.03 -0.09
N PHE A 112 -27.62 28.31 0.23
CA PHE A 112 -27.78 28.82 1.59
C PHE A 112 -29.22 29.19 1.92
N CYS A 113 -29.70 28.78 3.10
CA CYS A 113 -31.08 29.06 3.55
C CYS A 113 -31.42 30.57 3.48
N ARG A 114 -30.43 31.45 3.74
CA ARG A 114 -30.65 32.90 3.84
C ARG A 114 -30.89 33.60 2.51
N ASN A 115 -30.46 33.02 1.38
CA ASN A 115 -30.42 33.66 0.07
C ASN A 115 -31.58 33.28 -0.85
N GLY A 116 -32.55 32.51 -0.34
CA GLY A 116 -33.59 31.89 -1.15
C GLY A 116 -34.26 32.84 -2.14
N THR A 117 -33.98 32.67 -3.45
CA THR A 117 -34.84 33.15 -4.54
C THR A 117 -34.74 32.29 -5.81
N MET A 118 -35.91 32.14 -6.46
CA MET A 118 -36.28 31.52 -7.73
C MET A 118 -35.32 31.75 -8.91
N TYR A 119 -34.88 30.69 -9.62
CA TYR A 119 -34.60 30.76 -11.07
C TYR A 119 -34.94 29.45 -11.85
N PRO A 120 -35.29 29.53 -13.16
CA PRO A 120 -36.10 28.54 -13.88
C PRO A 120 -35.32 27.45 -14.64
N HIS A 121 -34.01 27.28 -14.43
CA HIS A 121 -33.20 26.37 -15.24
C HIS A 121 -32.32 25.44 -14.41
N GLY A 122 -32.84 24.25 -14.12
CA GLY A 122 -32.02 23.02 -14.14
C GLY A 122 -31.40 22.50 -12.84
N ALA A 123 -31.40 23.25 -11.75
CA ALA A 123 -31.09 22.75 -10.39
C ALA A 123 -31.82 23.66 -9.38
N VAL A 124 -33.05 23.29 -9.01
CA VAL A 124 -34.04 24.28 -8.54
C VAL A 124 -34.03 24.41 -7.01
N CYS A 125 -33.46 25.51 -6.51
CA CYS A 125 -33.74 26.06 -5.19
C CYS A 125 -35.25 26.32 -5.04
N GLY A 126 -35.93 25.48 -4.26
CA GLY A 126 -37.38 25.57 -4.00
C GLY A 126 -37.77 26.58 -2.90
N PRO A 127 -39.07 26.89 -2.72
CA PRO A 127 -39.53 27.88 -1.75
C PRO A 127 -39.86 27.25 -0.38
N LEU A 128 -39.57 27.95 0.74
CA LEU A 128 -40.39 28.14 1.97
C LEU A 128 -39.54 28.69 3.16
N PRO A 129 -40.11 29.04 4.35
CA PRO A 129 -40.13 30.40 4.90
C PRO A 129 -39.09 30.66 6.00
N GLN A 130 -39.02 31.91 6.43
CA GLN A 130 -38.11 32.47 7.44
C GLN A 130 -38.16 31.71 8.80
N ALA A 131 -37.32 30.69 8.98
CA ALA A 131 -37.11 30.05 10.29
C ALA A 131 -35.70 29.45 10.39
N GLY A 132 -35.06 29.65 11.55
CA GLY A 132 -33.63 29.41 11.80
C GLY A 132 -33.16 27.95 11.74
N PHE A 133 -32.01 27.67 12.35
CA PHE A 133 -31.40 26.33 12.29
C PHE A 133 -32.03 25.37 13.30
N ASN A 134 -32.23 24.10 12.93
CA ASN A 134 -32.57 23.05 13.88
C ASN A 134 -31.32 22.62 14.70
N ALA A 135 -31.50 21.69 15.65
CA ALA A 135 -30.41 21.21 16.52
C ALA A 135 -29.26 20.51 15.77
N THR A 136 -29.43 20.19 14.49
CA THR A 136 -28.41 19.60 13.61
C THR A 136 -27.83 20.60 12.60
N GLY A 137 -28.11 21.91 12.77
CA GLY A 137 -27.56 22.98 11.94
C GLY A 137 -28.26 23.17 10.59
N ARG A 138 -29.42 22.55 10.36
CA ARG A 138 -30.12 22.58 9.06
C ARG A 138 -31.24 23.63 9.03
N CYS A 139 -31.65 24.05 7.83
CA CYS A 139 -32.83 24.91 7.69
C CYS A 139 -34.04 24.24 8.38
N ASN A 140 -34.71 24.98 9.27
CA ASN A 140 -35.85 24.48 10.04
C ASN A 140 -37.17 24.85 9.36
N ASP A 141 -37.36 24.38 8.13
CA ASP A 141 -38.60 24.52 7.39
C ASP A 141 -39.07 23.16 6.85
N SER A 142 -40.37 23.06 6.58
CA SER A 142 -41.01 21.79 6.20
C SER A 142 -40.53 21.23 4.86
N VAL A 143 -40.00 22.06 3.96
CA VAL A 143 -39.48 21.62 2.66
C VAL A 143 -38.09 21.03 2.85
N ALA A 144 -37.18 21.74 3.53
CA ALA A 144 -35.85 21.22 3.82
C ALA A 144 -35.89 19.91 4.64
N ILE A 145 -36.82 19.81 5.60
CA ILE A 145 -37.03 18.57 6.39
C ILE A 145 -37.56 17.43 5.50
N ALA A 146 -38.50 17.70 4.60
CA ALA A 146 -39.09 16.70 3.71
C ALA A 146 -38.12 16.26 2.58
N ASP A 147 -37.29 17.17 2.09
CA ASP A 147 -36.30 16.90 1.05
C ASP A 147 -35.12 16.11 1.62
N TYR A 148 -34.73 16.40 2.87
CA TYR A 148 -33.81 15.54 3.62
C TYR A 148 -34.34 14.11 3.76
N GLY A 149 -35.62 13.93 4.10
CA GLY A 149 -36.25 12.62 4.22
C GLY A 149 -36.42 11.87 2.89
N ARG A 150 -36.25 12.54 1.74
CA ARG A 150 -36.43 12.00 0.39
C ARG A 150 -35.13 11.95 -0.43
N GLY A 151 -34.01 12.47 0.10
CA GLY A 151 -32.73 12.51 -0.58
C GLY A 151 -32.69 13.45 -1.80
N SER A 152 -33.56 14.47 -1.85
CA SER A 152 -33.58 15.50 -2.90
C SER A 152 -32.88 16.80 -2.46
N LEU A 153 -32.71 17.75 -3.40
CA LEU A 153 -32.01 19.05 -3.26
C LEU A 153 -32.11 19.65 -1.84
N MET A 154 -30.95 19.90 -1.22
CA MET A 154 -30.85 20.34 0.18
C MET A 154 -30.38 21.78 0.29
N GLN A 155 -31.03 22.55 1.16
CA GLN A 155 -30.55 23.86 1.59
C GLN A 155 -29.72 23.72 2.87
N TRP A 156 -28.68 24.54 2.99
CA TRP A 156 -27.66 24.45 4.04
C TRP A 156 -27.51 25.78 4.80
N PRO A 157 -27.00 25.76 6.04
CA PRO A 157 -26.50 26.97 6.68
C PRO A 157 -25.38 27.59 5.83
N ASP A 158 -25.07 28.86 6.06
CA ASP A 158 -23.85 29.45 5.51
C ASP A 158 -22.65 28.60 5.94
N HIS A 159 -21.96 28.04 4.96
CA HIS A 159 -20.77 27.22 5.17
C HIS A 159 -19.84 27.38 3.97
N CYS A 160 -18.54 27.20 4.20
CA CYS A 160 -17.49 27.32 3.21
C CYS A 160 -17.58 28.60 2.37
N VAL A 161 -18.05 29.68 2.99
CA VAL A 161 -18.19 30.99 2.33
C VAL A 161 -16.81 31.49 1.94
N GLN A 162 -16.67 31.94 0.69
CA GLN A 162 -15.42 32.42 0.11
C GLN A 162 -14.70 33.39 1.06
N ASP A 163 -13.38 33.19 1.14
CA ASP A 163 -12.45 33.98 1.96
C ASP A 163 -12.69 33.96 3.48
N ARG A 164 -13.60 33.12 3.98
CA ARG A 164 -13.82 32.94 5.43
C ARG A 164 -13.00 31.78 5.96
N PHE A 165 -12.76 31.77 7.27
CA PHE A 165 -12.08 30.69 7.97
C PHE A 165 -12.68 29.31 7.66
N GLY A 166 -14.00 29.24 7.65
CA GLY A 166 -14.77 28.04 7.34
C GLY A 166 -14.43 27.40 6.00
N SER A 167 -14.12 28.21 4.98
CA SER A 167 -13.74 27.75 3.64
C SER A 167 -12.29 27.26 3.52
N ARG A 168 -11.46 27.43 4.55
CA ARG A 168 -10.05 26.99 4.50
C ARG A 168 -9.93 25.52 4.84
N PHE A 169 -8.95 24.83 4.27
CA PHE A 169 -8.58 23.48 4.69
C PHE A 169 -8.27 23.42 6.19
N GLN A 170 -8.52 22.28 6.82
CA GLN A 170 -8.19 22.05 8.22
C GLN A 170 -6.71 22.42 8.52
N PRO A 171 -6.40 23.16 9.61
CA PRO A 171 -5.09 23.79 9.84
C PRO A 171 -3.89 22.84 9.95
N TYR A 172 -4.11 21.57 10.25
CA TYR A 172 -3.09 20.55 10.44
C TYR A 172 -3.07 19.50 9.31
N LEU A 173 -3.78 19.76 8.20
CA LEU A 173 -3.79 18.91 7.02
C LEU A 173 -2.46 19.06 6.27
N LYS A 174 -1.75 17.96 6.03
CA LYS A 174 -0.39 17.98 5.49
C LYS A 174 -0.36 17.88 3.96
N LEU A 175 -1.01 18.82 3.29
CA LEU A 175 -1.04 18.85 1.82
C LEU A 175 0.36 19.20 1.24
N PRO A 176 0.92 18.37 0.34
CA PRO A 176 2.13 18.69 -0.40
C PRO A 176 1.96 19.93 -1.28
N LYS A 177 3.01 20.73 -1.46
CA LYS A 177 2.97 21.99 -2.26
C LYS A 177 2.53 21.81 -3.72
N ASN A 178 2.63 20.59 -4.27
CA ASN A 178 2.21 20.22 -5.62
C ASN A 178 0.77 19.66 -5.67
N THR A 179 0.01 19.74 -4.58
CA THR A 179 -1.41 19.35 -4.54
C THR A 179 -2.20 20.15 -5.56
N THR A 180 -3.10 19.48 -6.26
CA THR A 180 -4.05 20.13 -7.17
C THR A 180 -5.35 20.44 -6.42
N VAL A 181 -5.62 21.72 -6.18
CA VAL A 181 -6.82 22.25 -5.55
C VAL A 181 -7.93 22.44 -6.60
N VAL A 182 -9.10 21.89 -6.30
CA VAL A 182 -10.31 21.96 -7.10
C VAL A 182 -11.38 22.71 -6.31
N LYS A 183 -11.93 23.79 -6.86
CA LYS A 183 -13.02 24.54 -6.23
C LYS A 183 -14.34 24.18 -6.87
N LYS A 184 -15.34 23.91 -6.04
CA LYS A 184 -16.72 23.62 -6.44
C LYS A 184 -17.69 24.56 -5.71
N GLY A 185 -18.93 24.66 -6.20
CA GLY A 185 -19.94 25.56 -5.61
C GLY A 185 -19.64 27.05 -5.74
N TRP A 186 -18.78 27.45 -6.67
CA TRP A 186 -18.39 28.85 -6.89
C TRP A 186 -19.36 29.64 -7.77
N ASP A 187 -20.28 28.96 -8.46
CA ASP A 187 -21.34 29.61 -9.22
C ASP A 187 -22.51 29.90 -8.28
N VAL A 188 -22.81 31.19 -8.06
CA VAL A 188 -23.86 31.64 -7.14
C VAL A 188 -25.21 30.98 -7.41
N ASP A 189 -25.48 30.59 -8.66
CA ASP A 189 -26.76 30.02 -9.09
C ASP A 189 -26.74 28.49 -9.23
N LEU A 190 -25.59 27.82 -9.02
CA LEU A 190 -25.46 26.37 -9.24
C LEU A 190 -24.65 25.68 -8.14
N ASP A 191 -25.34 24.84 -7.37
CA ASP A 191 -24.71 23.99 -6.37
C ASP A 191 -24.01 22.77 -6.98
N ASN A 192 -22.99 22.25 -6.29
CA ASN A 192 -22.16 21.16 -6.78
C ASN A 192 -21.50 20.34 -5.67
N TYR A 193 -21.97 19.10 -5.49
CA TYR A 193 -21.39 18.19 -4.50
C TYR A 193 -20.09 17.52 -4.97
N SER A 194 -19.97 17.22 -6.26
CA SER A 194 -18.85 16.41 -6.76
C SER A 194 -17.63 17.25 -7.11
N ALA A 195 -16.44 16.79 -6.70
CA ALA A 195 -15.19 17.40 -7.13
C ALA A 195 -15.00 17.36 -8.66
N PHE A 196 -15.64 16.43 -9.37
CA PHE A 196 -15.63 16.40 -10.85
C PHE A 196 -16.43 17.52 -11.49
N GLY A 197 -17.31 18.17 -10.73
CA GLY A 197 -18.00 19.37 -11.17
C GLY A 197 -17.26 20.67 -10.86
N GLY A 198 -16.16 20.62 -10.11
CA GLY A 198 -15.33 21.77 -9.82
C GLY A 198 -14.25 22.02 -10.87
N THR A 199 -13.57 23.15 -10.73
CA THR A 199 -12.46 23.58 -11.60
C THR A 199 -11.23 23.92 -10.76
N LEU A 200 -10.06 23.82 -11.39
CA LEU A 200 -8.79 24.03 -10.71
C LEU A 200 -8.63 25.48 -10.25
N SER A 201 -8.23 25.67 -9.00
CA SER A 201 -7.81 26.99 -8.51
C SER A 201 -6.67 27.57 -9.37
N VAL A 202 -6.57 28.90 -9.44
CA VAL A 202 -5.41 29.55 -10.09
C VAL A 202 -4.13 29.21 -9.34
N GLN A 203 -4.22 29.20 -8.02
CA GLN A 203 -3.07 29.06 -7.16
C GLN A 203 -3.15 27.77 -6.35
N GLN A 204 -2.19 26.90 -6.64
CA GLN A 204 -2.09 25.57 -6.06
C GLN A 204 -1.32 25.57 -4.74
N TYR A 205 -0.62 26.65 -4.40
CA TYR A 205 0.00 26.85 -3.08
C TYR A 205 0.30 28.35 -2.83
N PRO A 206 0.01 28.90 -1.63
CA PRO A 206 -0.85 28.33 -0.58
C PRO A 206 -2.24 27.95 -1.12
N PHE A 207 -2.90 26.97 -0.49
CA PHE A 207 -4.08 26.32 -1.06
C PHE A 207 -5.38 27.16 -0.93
N ASP A 208 -5.45 28.02 0.08
CA ASP A 208 -6.67 28.78 0.44
C ASP A 208 -6.64 30.20 -0.16
N THR A 209 -6.54 30.29 -1.48
CA THR A 209 -6.39 31.56 -2.20
C THR A 209 -7.73 32.12 -2.66
N LYS A 210 -7.75 33.41 -3.02
CA LYS A 210 -8.96 34.08 -3.52
C LYS A 210 -9.15 33.74 -4.99
N ASP A 211 -10.17 32.94 -5.30
CA ASP A 211 -10.64 32.75 -6.67
C ASP A 211 -12.12 33.10 -6.71
N ASP A 212 -12.59 33.70 -7.80
CA ASP A 212 -14.00 33.97 -8.05
C ASP A 212 -14.50 33.23 -9.31
N LYS A 213 -15.79 33.36 -9.61
CA LYS A 213 -16.42 32.73 -10.77
C LYS A 213 -15.70 33.05 -12.09
N SER A 214 -15.36 34.30 -12.34
CA SER A 214 -14.75 34.74 -13.60
C SER A 214 -13.40 34.07 -13.86
N VAL A 215 -12.70 33.77 -12.77
CA VAL A 215 -11.40 33.11 -12.79
C VAL A 215 -11.55 31.60 -12.95
N LEU A 216 -12.56 30.99 -12.32
CA LEU A 216 -12.73 29.54 -12.21
C LEU A 216 -13.49 28.92 -13.39
N GLU A 217 -14.40 29.65 -14.03
CA GLU A 217 -15.33 29.11 -15.03
C GLU A 217 -14.66 28.51 -16.27
N ASN A 218 -13.45 28.98 -16.62
CA ASN A 218 -12.71 28.54 -17.80
C ASN A 218 -11.50 27.66 -17.46
N ARG A 219 -11.40 27.15 -16.23
CA ARG A 219 -10.24 26.36 -15.78
C ARG A 219 -10.49 24.87 -15.94
N PRO A 220 -9.42 24.06 -16.09
CA PRO A 220 -9.55 22.61 -16.18
C PRO A 220 -10.31 22.03 -14.99
N SER A 221 -11.09 21.00 -15.24
CA SER A 221 -11.79 20.21 -14.24
C SER A 221 -10.89 19.16 -13.61
N LEU A 222 -11.35 18.51 -12.54
CA LEU A 222 -10.68 17.32 -12.00
C LEU A 222 -10.59 16.20 -13.06
N SER A 223 -11.62 16.05 -13.91
CA SER A 223 -11.63 15.04 -14.98
C SER A 223 -10.47 15.25 -15.95
N ASP A 224 -10.22 16.50 -16.35
CA ASP A 224 -9.12 16.85 -17.25
C ASP A 224 -7.76 16.48 -16.62
N MET A 225 -7.62 16.64 -15.31
CA MET A 225 -6.39 16.30 -14.60
C MET A 225 -6.21 14.80 -14.43
N VAL A 226 -7.28 14.06 -14.17
CA VAL A 226 -7.30 12.58 -14.12
C VAL A 226 -6.82 12.02 -15.46
N VAL A 227 -7.33 12.54 -16.58
CA VAL A 227 -6.92 12.14 -17.93
C VAL A 227 -5.49 12.60 -18.23
N LYS A 228 -5.16 13.87 -17.97
CA LYS A 228 -3.83 14.45 -18.25
C LYS A 228 -2.69 13.71 -17.56
N TYR A 229 -2.89 13.28 -16.32
CA TYR A 229 -1.88 12.52 -15.57
C TYR A 229 -2.00 11.01 -15.79
N ASP A 230 -2.96 10.57 -16.61
CA ASP A 230 -3.26 9.18 -16.90
C ASP A 230 -3.42 8.36 -15.60
N ILE A 231 -4.27 8.90 -14.71
CA ILE A 231 -4.63 8.27 -13.45
C ILE A 231 -5.50 7.05 -13.74
N ARG A 232 -5.07 5.89 -13.22
CA ARG A 232 -5.71 4.59 -13.40
C ARG A 232 -6.53 4.17 -12.18
N ARG A 233 -6.13 4.56 -10.97
CA ARG A 233 -6.90 4.33 -9.75
C ARG A 233 -7.11 5.61 -8.98
N LEU A 234 -8.34 5.85 -8.56
CA LEU A 234 -8.70 7.03 -7.78
C LEU A 234 -9.15 6.60 -6.39
N TRP A 235 -8.51 7.15 -5.37
CA TRP A 235 -8.80 6.90 -3.96
C TRP A 235 -9.45 8.16 -3.39
N VAL A 236 -10.68 8.02 -2.90
CA VAL A 236 -11.49 9.15 -2.44
C VAL A 236 -11.72 9.04 -0.95
N LEU A 237 -11.42 10.12 -0.24
CA LEU A 237 -11.62 10.28 1.20
C LEU A 237 -12.06 11.72 1.49
N GLY A 238 -12.50 12.03 2.70
CA GLY A 238 -12.95 13.38 3.02
C GLY A 238 -14.18 13.45 3.92
N ILE A 239 -14.87 14.58 3.93
CA ILE A 239 -16.05 14.79 4.77
C ILE A 239 -17.31 14.85 3.90
N ALA A 240 -18.47 14.56 4.51
CA ALA A 240 -19.76 14.43 3.86
C ALA A 240 -19.82 13.23 2.89
N LEU A 241 -19.60 12.03 3.44
CA LEU A 241 -19.72 10.75 2.72
C LEU A 241 -21.01 10.65 1.91
N ASP A 242 -22.13 10.96 2.54
CA ASP A 242 -23.48 10.96 1.99
C ASP A 242 -23.75 12.05 0.93
N PHE A 243 -22.83 12.99 0.75
CA PHE A 243 -22.92 14.09 -0.21
C PHE A 243 -21.66 14.17 -1.07
N CYS A 244 -20.73 15.06 -0.74
CA CYS A 244 -19.62 15.43 -1.61
C CYS A 244 -18.69 14.27 -1.95
N VAL A 245 -18.29 13.49 -0.94
CA VAL A 245 -17.43 12.32 -1.13
C VAL A 245 -18.14 11.27 -1.99
N GLY A 246 -19.37 10.92 -1.67
CA GLY A 246 -20.13 9.90 -2.40
C GLY A 246 -20.42 10.29 -3.84
N ASN A 247 -20.84 11.54 -4.08
CA ASN A 247 -21.05 12.06 -5.43
C ASN A 247 -19.75 12.13 -6.23
N THR A 248 -18.62 12.44 -5.59
CA THR A 248 -17.30 12.39 -6.23
C THR A 248 -16.94 10.97 -6.67
N VAL A 249 -17.21 9.97 -5.83
CA VAL A 249 -17.01 8.55 -6.19
C VAL A 249 -17.93 8.13 -7.33
N LEU A 250 -19.22 8.49 -7.28
CA LEU A 250 -20.19 8.14 -8.32
C LEU A 250 -19.86 8.79 -9.68
N ASP A 251 -19.38 10.04 -9.68
CA ASP A 251 -18.90 10.71 -10.91
C ASP A 251 -17.64 10.04 -11.46
N ALA A 252 -16.68 9.68 -10.60
CA ALA A 252 -15.49 8.93 -11.02
C ALA A 252 -15.86 7.59 -11.68
N LEU A 253 -16.93 6.94 -11.22
CA LEU A 253 -17.46 5.71 -11.81
C LEU A 253 -18.29 5.94 -13.08
N GLY A 254 -18.68 7.19 -13.38
CA GLY A 254 -19.64 7.53 -14.44
C GLY A 254 -21.04 6.98 -14.17
N LYS A 255 -21.42 6.87 -12.90
CA LYS A 255 -22.68 6.26 -12.42
C LYS A 255 -23.51 7.20 -11.56
N ASN A 256 -23.16 8.49 -11.53
CA ASN A 256 -23.98 9.49 -10.86
C ASN A 256 -25.19 9.85 -11.73
N GLU A 257 -26.39 9.53 -11.25
CA GLU A 257 -27.65 9.76 -11.97
C GLU A 257 -28.03 11.24 -12.04
N ASP A 258 -27.58 12.04 -11.07
CA ASP A 258 -27.89 13.47 -10.98
C ASP A 258 -27.07 14.29 -11.98
N THR A 259 -25.77 14.00 -12.06
CA THR A 259 -24.82 14.77 -12.90
C THR A 259 -24.67 14.17 -14.30
N LYS A 260 -24.85 12.85 -14.43
CA LYS A 260 -24.63 12.05 -15.65
C LYS A 260 -23.26 12.28 -16.31
N ARG A 261 -22.25 12.68 -15.53
CA ARG A 261 -20.88 12.87 -16.04
C ARG A 261 -20.30 11.53 -16.52
N PRO A 262 -19.61 11.51 -17.67
CA PRO A 262 -18.96 10.29 -18.13
C PRO A 262 -17.77 9.94 -17.23
N LYS A 263 -17.53 8.64 -17.06
CA LYS A 263 -16.33 8.13 -16.42
C LYS A 263 -15.08 8.61 -17.19
N PRO A 264 -14.04 9.16 -16.52
CA PRO A 264 -12.77 9.49 -17.19
C PRO A 264 -12.16 8.25 -17.85
N GLU A 265 -11.73 8.39 -19.11
CA GLU A 265 -11.30 7.25 -19.95
C GLU A 265 -10.08 6.49 -19.41
N THR A 266 -9.19 7.17 -18.70
CA THR A 266 -7.99 6.58 -18.12
C THR A 266 -8.32 5.76 -16.88
N LEU A 267 -9.45 6.05 -16.22
CA LEU A 267 -9.73 5.51 -14.91
C LEU A 267 -10.18 4.05 -14.99
N GLU A 268 -9.54 3.18 -14.23
CA GLU A 268 -9.80 1.74 -14.22
C GLU A 268 -10.59 1.36 -12.97
N ALA A 269 -10.23 1.90 -11.81
CA ALA A 269 -10.89 1.64 -10.54
C ALA A 269 -11.06 2.91 -9.68
N THR A 270 -12.10 2.91 -8.85
CA THR A 270 -12.37 3.97 -7.86
C THR A 270 -12.61 3.33 -6.50
N TYR A 271 -12.00 3.91 -5.47
CA TYR A 271 -11.97 3.41 -4.11
C TYR A 271 -12.50 4.46 -3.14
N LEU A 272 -13.40 4.05 -2.24
CA LEU A 272 -13.79 4.83 -1.08
C LEU A 272 -12.96 4.39 0.13
N VAL A 273 -12.19 5.30 0.73
CA VAL A 273 -11.42 5.03 1.95
C VAL A 273 -12.28 5.30 3.18
N LEU A 274 -13.12 4.32 3.55
CA LEU A 274 -14.19 4.50 4.53
C LEU A 274 -13.69 4.99 5.92
N PRO A 275 -12.60 4.47 6.51
CA PRO A 275 -12.11 4.97 7.80
C PRO A 275 -11.70 6.44 7.79
N CYS A 276 -11.37 6.97 6.61
CA CYS A 276 -10.99 8.36 6.38
C CYS A 276 -12.17 9.21 5.89
N THR A 277 -13.40 8.80 6.21
CA THR A 277 -14.62 9.54 5.87
C THR A 277 -15.55 9.76 7.05
N ARG A 278 -16.39 10.80 6.98
CA ARG A 278 -17.51 11.03 7.89
C ARG A 278 -18.75 11.48 7.12
N SER A 279 -19.91 10.96 7.50
CA SER A 279 -21.21 11.31 6.93
C SER A 279 -21.86 12.43 7.73
N VAL A 280 -22.62 13.30 7.07
CA VAL A 280 -23.44 14.32 7.73
C VAL A 280 -24.56 13.65 8.55
N GLY A 281 -25.17 12.60 8.00
CA GLY A 281 -26.10 11.70 8.70
C GLY A 281 -25.62 10.25 8.68
N ASN A 282 -25.83 9.52 9.79
CA ASN A 282 -25.40 8.11 9.86
C ASN A 282 -26.14 7.22 8.85
N SER A 283 -27.48 7.28 8.82
CA SER A 283 -28.28 6.44 7.91
C SER A 283 -28.07 6.77 6.42
N THR A 284 -27.91 8.05 6.11
CA THR A 284 -27.64 8.54 4.74
C THR A 284 -26.25 8.12 4.25
N GLY A 285 -25.27 8.01 5.17
CA GLY A 285 -23.95 7.46 4.88
C GLY A 285 -24.01 6.00 4.43
N ASP A 286 -24.72 5.16 5.17
CA ASP A 286 -24.86 3.74 4.84
C ASP A 286 -25.55 3.52 3.49
N GLU A 287 -26.59 4.31 3.19
CA GLU A 287 -27.25 4.30 1.89
C GLU A 287 -26.29 4.68 0.76
N MET A 288 -25.45 5.70 0.97
CA MET A 288 -24.45 6.10 -0.03
C MET A 288 -23.39 5.01 -0.25
N ILE A 289 -22.92 4.32 0.80
CA ILE A 289 -21.99 3.19 0.67
C ILE A 289 -22.60 2.11 -0.21
N GLN A 290 -23.88 1.76 0.01
CA GLN A 290 -24.59 0.77 -0.81
C GLN A 290 -24.71 1.23 -2.26
N ARG A 291 -24.99 2.52 -2.51
CA ARG A 291 -25.02 3.09 -3.87
C ARG A 291 -23.67 2.99 -4.55
N ILE A 292 -22.58 3.33 -3.87
CA ILE A 292 -21.20 3.22 -4.38
C ILE A 292 -20.88 1.78 -4.74
N GLN A 293 -21.16 0.82 -3.85
CA GLN A 293 -20.92 -0.60 -4.10
C GLN A 293 -21.71 -1.09 -5.32
N LYS A 294 -23.00 -0.75 -5.41
CA LYS A 294 -23.86 -1.10 -6.55
C LYS A 294 -23.36 -0.49 -7.86
N ALA A 295 -22.74 0.69 -7.81
CA ALA A 295 -22.12 1.35 -8.95
C ALA A 295 -20.76 0.75 -9.36
N GLY A 296 -20.24 -0.23 -8.61
CA GLY A 296 -18.94 -0.88 -8.87
C GLY A 296 -17.76 -0.21 -8.18
N GLY A 297 -18.00 0.72 -7.25
CA GLY A 297 -16.96 1.30 -6.40
C GLY A 297 -16.51 0.31 -5.32
N LYS A 298 -15.21 0.31 -5.02
CA LYS A 298 -14.62 -0.57 -4.01
C LYS A 298 -14.52 0.16 -2.67
N ILE A 299 -14.93 -0.51 -1.59
CA ILE A 299 -14.88 0.05 -0.23
C ILE A 299 -13.63 -0.47 0.47
N ILE A 300 -12.81 0.46 0.95
CA ILE A 300 -11.59 0.18 1.71
C ILE A 300 -11.92 0.38 3.18
N THR A 301 -11.70 -0.65 3.99
CA THR A 301 -11.97 -0.69 5.42
C THR A 301 -10.71 -0.51 6.27
N LYS A 302 -9.51 -0.59 5.68
CA LYS A 302 -8.26 -0.38 6.41
C LYS A 302 -7.91 1.09 6.59
N VAL A 303 -7.46 1.42 7.81
CA VAL A 303 -7.01 2.77 8.18
C VAL A 303 -5.59 3.06 7.71
N ASP A 304 -4.73 2.03 7.69
CA ASP A 304 -3.36 2.14 7.17
C ASP A 304 -3.39 2.16 5.62
N PRO A 305 -2.68 3.10 4.97
CA PRO A 305 -2.70 3.23 3.52
C PRO A 305 -2.13 2.02 2.76
N TYR A 306 -1.12 1.34 3.30
CA TYR A 306 -0.57 0.16 2.62
C TYR A 306 -1.50 -1.05 2.75
N GLU A 307 -2.08 -1.25 3.93
CA GLU A 307 -3.12 -2.27 4.12
C GLU A 307 -4.37 -1.97 3.28
N GLY A 308 -4.77 -0.70 3.19
CA GLY A 308 -5.93 -0.27 2.39
C GLY A 308 -5.71 -0.38 0.89
N VAL A 309 -4.51 -0.05 0.41
CA VAL A 309 -4.14 -0.27 -0.99
C VAL A 309 -4.14 -1.76 -1.31
N THR A 310 -3.60 -2.58 -0.40
CA THR A 310 -3.64 -4.03 -0.51
C THR A 310 -5.09 -4.53 -0.59
N GLU A 311 -5.97 -4.11 0.32
CA GLU A 311 -7.40 -4.47 0.31
C GLU A 311 -8.10 -4.11 -1.02
N GLY A 312 -7.82 -2.93 -1.59
CA GLY A 312 -8.43 -2.50 -2.86
C GLY A 312 -7.95 -3.26 -4.09
N CYS A 313 -6.84 -3.97 -4.00
CA CYS A 313 -6.27 -4.67 -5.14
C CYS A 313 -7.00 -5.96 -5.52
N ASP A 314 -8.05 -6.40 -4.81
CA ASP A 314 -8.60 -7.77 -4.98
C ASP A 314 -7.45 -8.79 -4.96
N VAL A 315 -6.59 -8.69 -3.94
CA VAL A 315 -5.57 -9.73 -3.69
C VAL A 315 -6.27 -10.96 -3.13
N THR A 316 -6.89 -11.73 -4.02
CA THR A 316 -6.54 -13.14 -4.02
C THR A 316 -5.11 -13.22 -4.57
N HIS A 317 -4.16 -13.26 -3.65
CA HIS A 317 -2.74 -13.57 -3.85
C HIS A 317 -1.86 -12.46 -4.43
N PRO A 318 -0.69 -12.15 -3.84
CA PRO A 318 0.43 -11.60 -4.58
C PRO A 318 0.68 -12.55 -5.75
N HIS A 319 0.57 -12.00 -6.95
CA HIS A 319 0.48 -12.76 -8.18
C HIS A 319 1.68 -13.69 -8.35
N VAL A 320 1.41 -14.98 -8.14
CA VAL A 320 2.17 -16.09 -8.69
C VAL A 320 2.09 -15.97 -10.23
N THR A 321 3.19 -15.59 -10.91
CA THR A 321 3.13 -15.41 -12.37
C THR A 321 3.06 -16.73 -13.15
N GLN A 322 3.33 -17.87 -12.49
CA GLN A 322 3.03 -19.23 -12.93
C GLN A 322 2.73 -20.15 -11.74
N ASP A 323 1.52 -20.72 -11.66
CA ASP A 323 1.14 -21.76 -10.70
C ASP A 323 1.13 -23.12 -11.43
N HIS A 324 2.12 -23.97 -11.15
CA HIS A 324 2.13 -25.35 -11.63
C HIS A 324 1.59 -26.26 -10.53
N GLN A 325 0.26 -26.36 -10.43
CA GLN A 325 -0.40 -27.34 -9.57
C GLN A 325 -0.19 -28.77 -10.10
N SER A 326 0.16 -29.68 -9.19
CA SER A 326 -0.22 -31.09 -9.33
C SER A 326 -1.59 -31.29 -8.69
N SER A 327 -2.65 -31.34 -9.49
CA SER A 327 -3.99 -31.90 -9.18
C SER A 327 -4.75 -31.44 -7.92
N ASN A 328 -5.92 -30.82 -8.15
CA ASN A 328 -7.17 -30.89 -7.37
C ASN A 328 -7.08 -30.92 -5.82
N ASN A 329 -6.85 -29.77 -5.19
CA ASN A 329 -7.57 -29.32 -3.99
C ASN A 329 -7.10 -27.92 -3.54
N ASP A 330 -8.03 -27.12 -3.02
CA ASP A 330 -7.92 -25.73 -2.55
C ASP A 330 -7.05 -25.56 -1.26
N THR A 331 -6.15 -26.53 -0.99
CA THR A 331 -5.37 -26.63 0.26
C THR A 331 -3.88 -26.92 0.04
N GLN A 332 -3.39 -26.98 -1.20
CA GLN A 332 -2.01 -27.38 -1.47
C GLN A 332 -1.10 -26.19 -1.81
N VAL A 333 0.04 -26.10 -1.12
CA VAL A 333 1.12 -25.15 -1.46
C VAL A 333 1.57 -25.44 -2.89
N PRO A 334 1.69 -24.44 -3.77
CA PRO A 334 2.15 -24.66 -5.14
C PRO A 334 3.58 -25.19 -5.12
N ARG A 335 3.97 -25.92 -6.18
CA ARG A 335 5.35 -26.40 -6.30
C ARG A 335 6.33 -25.24 -6.32
N PHE A 336 6.04 -24.20 -7.10
CA PHE A 336 6.77 -22.95 -7.07
C PHE A 336 5.89 -21.77 -7.41
N ILE A 337 6.38 -20.59 -7.07
CA ILE A 337 5.82 -19.30 -7.45
C ILE A 337 6.92 -18.37 -7.97
N LEU A 338 6.49 -17.44 -8.80
CA LEU A 338 7.25 -16.26 -9.18
C LEU A 338 6.53 -15.02 -8.63
N VAL A 339 7.25 -14.15 -7.92
CA VAL A 339 6.71 -12.95 -7.29
C VAL A 339 7.42 -11.72 -7.87
N PRO A 340 6.69 -10.72 -8.38
CA PRO A 340 7.30 -9.46 -8.81
C PRO A 340 8.11 -8.81 -7.68
N SER A 341 9.36 -8.41 -7.96
CA SER A 341 10.14 -7.63 -6.99
C SER A 341 9.83 -6.14 -7.09
N ASP A 342 10.22 -5.41 -6.06
CA ASP A 342 10.21 -3.95 -6.01
C ASP A 342 11.39 -3.32 -6.79
N LYS A 343 11.86 -3.94 -7.88
CA LYS A 343 13.05 -3.54 -8.66
C LYS A 343 13.10 -2.07 -9.10
N SER A 344 11.96 -1.38 -9.17
CA SER A 344 11.87 0.04 -9.52
C SER A 344 12.00 0.99 -8.32
N ALA A 345 12.02 0.47 -7.09
CA ALA A 345 12.14 1.26 -5.88
C ALA A 345 13.57 1.78 -5.67
N SER A 346 13.69 2.81 -4.82
CA SER A 346 15.00 3.26 -4.35
C SER A 346 15.66 2.17 -3.51
N ARG A 347 16.96 1.97 -3.71
CA ARG A 347 17.73 0.92 -3.04
C ARG A 347 17.98 1.30 -1.59
N SER A 348 17.65 0.41 -0.66
CA SER A 348 17.93 0.58 0.77
C SER A 348 17.93 -0.75 1.50
N ILE A 349 18.82 -0.90 2.48
CA ILE A 349 18.82 -2.01 3.44
C ILE A 349 18.41 -1.43 4.79
N ASN A 350 17.29 -1.89 5.36
CA ASN A 350 16.88 -1.53 6.71
C ASN A 350 17.06 -2.73 7.63
N ILE A 351 17.97 -2.62 8.60
CA ILE A 351 18.30 -3.66 9.57
C ILE A 351 17.68 -3.29 10.91
N THR A 352 16.86 -4.18 11.45
CA THR A 352 16.21 -4.02 12.75
C THR A 352 16.57 -5.19 13.66
N VAL A 353 17.03 -4.88 14.87
CA VAL A 353 17.22 -5.88 15.93
C VAL A 353 15.90 -6.06 16.67
N LEU A 354 15.42 -7.31 16.72
CA LEU A 354 14.20 -7.73 17.38
C LEU A 354 14.54 -8.32 18.76
N PRO A 355 14.42 -7.54 19.85
CA PRO A 355 14.83 -8.00 21.17
C PRO A 355 13.98 -9.20 21.62
N ASN A 356 14.65 -10.24 22.14
CA ASN A 356 14.00 -11.45 22.65
C ASN A 356 13.11 -12.21 21.65
N ALA A 357 13.32 -12.07 20.34
CA ALA A 357 12.56 -12.81 19.32
C ALA A 357 12.65 -14.35 19.50
N GLY A 358 13.78 -14.86 19.97
CA GLY A 358 13.98 -16.28 20.30
C GLY A 358 13.75 -16.63 21.78
N GLY A 359 13.27 -15.66 22.58
CA GLY A 359 13.12 -15.77 24.04
C GLY A 359 14.42 -15.59 24.83
N ALA A 360 14.30 -15.15 26.09
CA ALA A 360 15.38 -15.13 27.09
C ALA A 360 16.75 -14.58 26.61
N GLY A 361 16.76 -13.36 26.05
CA GLY A 361 17.96 -12.67 25.60
C GLY A 361 18.46 -13.07 24.21
N ARG A 362 17.69 -13.85 23.44
CA ARG A 362 17.99 -14.18 22.04
C ARG A 362 17.28 -13.21 21.10
N ASN A 363 18.08 -12.38 20.46
CA ASN A 363 17.56 -11.37 19.55
C ASN A 363 17.35 -11.96 18.15
N GLY A 364 16.48 -11.33 17.38
CA GLY A 364 16.41 -11.54 15.94
C GLY A 364 17.05 -10.38 15.21
N THR A 365 17.55 -10.65 14.02
CA THR A 365 18.05 -9.64 13.08
C THR A 365 17.20 -9.70 11.83
N LEU A 366 16.38 -8.68 11.61
CA LEU A 366 15.52 -8.53 10.44
C LEU A 366 16.17 -7.55 9.46
N ALA A 367 16.42 -7.98 8.24
CA ALA A 367 16.77 -7.11 7.13
C ALA A 367 15.63 -7.06 6.12
N VAL A 368 15.16 -5.85 5.82
CA VAL A 368 14.22 -5.56 4.73
C VAL A 368 14.96 -4.76 3.66
N VAL A 369 15.07 -5.32 2.46
CA VAL A 369 15.88 -4.75 1.37
C VAL A 369 14.98 -4.34 0.21
N SER A 370 15.02 -3.05 -0.13
CA SER A 370 14.29 -2.48 -1.26
C SER A 370 15.16 -2.42 -2.52
N GLY A 371 14.59 -2.69 -3.69
CA GLY A 371 15.28 -2.73 -4.98
C GLY A 371 16.30 -3.87 -5.10
N ALA A 372 16.12 -4.95 -4.33
CA ALA A 372 17.16 -5.94 -4.07
C ALA A 372 17.41 -6.93 -5.22
N SER A 373 16.44 -7.15 -6.11
CA SER A 373 16.51 -8.23 -7.12
C SER A 373 17.72 -8.13 -8.05
N SER A 374 18.15 -6.91 -8.39
CA SER A 374 19.36 -6.67 -9.20
C SER A 374 20.69 -6.77 -8.43
N LEU A 375 20.63 -6.86 -7.10
CA LEU A 375 21.78 -6.88 -6.18
C LEU A 375 21.92 -8.21 -5.44
N PHE A 376 20.93 -9.09 -5.56
CA PHE A 376 20.89 -10.36 -4.85
C PHE A 376 21.71 -11.43 -5.59
N GLN A 377 22.60 -12.08 -4.85
CA GLN A 377 23.38 -13.21 -5.30
C GLN A 377 23.36 -14.35 -4.28
N THR A 378 23.49 -15.57 -4.78
CA THR A 378 23.77 -16.76 -3.97
C THR A 378 25.18 -17.23 -4.29
N LEU A 379 26.00 -17.44 -3.26
CA LEU A 379 27.45 -17.65 -3.44
C LEU A 379 27.88 -19.02 -2.89
N PRO A 380 28.80 -19.73 -3.59
CA PRO A 380 29.44 -20.95 -3.09
C PRO A 380 30.44 -20.62 -1.97
N PRO A 381 31.02 -21.62 -1.27
CA PRO A 381 32.09 -21.37 -0.32
C PRO A 381 33.39 -21.13 -1.09
N LEU A 382 34.44 -20.69 -0.40
CA LEU A 382 35.78 -20.56 -0.99
C LEU A 382 36.59 -21.84 -0.67
N PRO A 383 37.12 -22.55 -1.68
CA PRO A 383 37.25 -22.17 -3.09
C PRO A 383 36.11 -22.63 -4.01
N GLY A 384 35.14 -23.39 -3.51
CA GLY A 384 33.96 -23.82 -4.28
C GLY A 384 33.23 -24.99 -3.63
N CYS A 385 32.05 -25.33 -4.16
CA CYS A 385 31.27 -26.48 -3.69
C CYS A 385 32.10 -27.78 -3.77
N GLY A 386 32.13 -28.55 -2.67
CA GLY A 386 32.87 -29.81 -2.60
C GLY A 386 34.38 -29.67 -2.40
N LEU A 387 34.89 -28.44 -2.25
CA LEU A 387 36.31 -28.14 -2.09
C LEU A 387 36.67 -27.53 -0.73
N GLY A 388 35.67 -27.12 0.06
CA GLY A 388 35.82 -26.61 1.40
C GLY A 388 34.51 -26.02 1.94
N LEU A 389 34.56 -25.57 3.19
CA LEU A 389 33.55 -24.71 3.81
C LEU A 389 34.23 -23.40 4.23
N THR A 390 33.48 -22.31 4.24
CA THR A 390 34.00 -20.97 4.56
C THR A 390 33.01 -20.24 5.43
N LYS A 391 33.47 -19.40 6.36
CA LYS A 391 32.56 -18.60 7.19
C LYS A 391 31.73 -17.66 6.34
N THR A 392 30.51 -17.36 6.79
CA THR A 392 29.64 -16.40 6.12
C THR A 392 30.33 -15.06 5.95
N SER A 393 30.96 -14.54 7.02
CA SER A 393 31.69 -13.27 6.99
C SER A 393 32.86 -13.26 5.99
N GLU A 394 33.60 -14.34 5.88
CA GLU A 394 34.75 -14.47 4.98
C GLU A 394 34.31 -14.48 3.51
N THR A 395 33.30 -15.28 3.15
CA THR A 395 32.73 -15.30 1.81
C THR A 395 32.08 -13.97 1.46
N ALA A 396 31.35 -13.36 2.40
CA ALA A 396 30.69 -12.07 2.20
C ALA A 396 31.69 -10.94 1.95
N LYS A 397 32.76 -10.89 2.76
CA LYS A 397 33.84 -9.91 2.61
C LYS A 397 34.59 -10.08 1.30
N ALA A 398 34.88 -11.32 0.90
CA ALA A 398 35.59 -11.61 -0.36
C ALA A 398 34.79 -11.19 -1.61
N ASN A 399 33.45 -11.13 -1.51
CA ASN A 399 32.56 -10.77 -2.60
C ASN A 399 31.97 -9.36 -2.46
N GLY A 400 32.35 -8.59 -1.44
CA GLY A 400 31.86 -7.21 -1.25
C GLY A 400 30.35 -7.14 -1.01
N CYS A 401 29.80 -8.06 -0.21
CA CYS A 401 28.40 -7.95 0.23
C CYS A 401 28.24 -6.79 1.22
N ALA A 402 27.18 -6.00 1.08
CA ALA A 402 26.73 -5.05 2.10
C ALA A 402 25.99 -5.78 3.23
N PHE A 403 25.20 -6.81 2.88
CA PHE A 403 24.50 -7.68 3.81
C PHE A 403 24.55 -9.13 3.33
N ALA A 404 24.71 -10.09 4.25
CA ALA A 404 24.73 -11.50 3.93
C ALA A 404 24.21 -12.36 5.10
N THR A 405 23.62 -13.51 4.77
CA THR A 405 23.32 -14.56 5.73
C THR A 405 23.94 -15.89 5.28
N ASN A 406 24.01 -16.87 6.17
CA ASN A 406 24.19 -18.25 5.72
C ASN A 406 23.07 -18.66 4.75
N GLY A 407 23.35 -19.67 3.92
CA GLY A 407 22.47 -20.15 2.88
C GLY A 407 21.85 -21.52 3.18
N GLY A 408 21.99 -22.43 2.22
CA GLY A 408 21.40 -23.75 2.22
C GLY A 408 22.16 -24.84 2.99
N PRO A 409 21.57 -26.05 3.05
CA PRO A 409 22.18 -27.20 3.73
C PRO A 409 23.46 -27.67 3.05
N PHE A 410 24.25 -28.43 3.81
CA PHE A 410 25.50 -28.99 3.32
C PHE A 410 25.87 -30.31 3.99
N LYS A 411 26.77 -31.06 3.37
CA LYS A 411 27.31 -32.28 3.96
C LYS A 411 28.34 -31.92 5.04
N GLU A 412 28.09 -32.31 6.28
CA GLU A 412 29.07 -32.20 7.36
C GLU A 412 30.24 -33.19 7.17
N GLY A 413 31.46 -32.72 7.41
CA GLY A 413 32.69 -33.51 7.31
C GLY A 413 33.32 -33.60 5.91
N GLY A 414 34.61 -33.97 5.84
CA GLY A 414 35.37 -34.03 4.58
C GLY A 414 35.66 -32.66 3.96
N LYS A 415 35.58 -32.54 2.63
CA LYS A 415 35.72 -31.25 1.91
C LYS A 415 34.43 -30.40 1.92
N GLY A 416 33.41 -30.78 2.70
CA GLY A 416 32.08 -30.18 2.60
C GLY A 416 31.40 -30.46 1.26
N GLY A 417 30.19 -29.96 1.05
CA GLY A 417 29.47 -30.09 -0.21
C GLY A 417 28.13 -29.36 -0.18
N CYS A 418 27.87 -28.55 -1.20
CA CYS A 418 26.58 -27.87 -1.38
C CYS A 418 25.50 -28.94 -1.62
N LEU A 419 24.47 -28.96 -0.78
CA LEU A 419 23.32 -29.83 -0.98
C LEU A 419 22.18 -29.06 -1.63
N GLY A 420 21.40 -29.73 -2.45
CA GLY A 420 20.37 -29.09 -3.25
C GLY A 420 20.89 -28.27 -4.43
N VAL A 421 20.06 -27.35 -4.91
CA VAL A 421 20.33 -26.46 -6.03
C VAL A 421 21.19 -25.28 -5.57
N LEU A 422 22.21 -24.95 -6.35
CA LEU A 422 22.91 -23.67 -6.26
C LEU A 422 23.13 -23.14 -7.67
N ILE A 423 22.60 -21.95 -7.94
CA ILE A 423 22.74 -21.23 -9.20
C ILE A 423 23.34 -19.87 -8.89
N ASN A 424 24.47 -19.51 -9.48
CA ASN A 424 25.09 -18.20 -9.36
C ASN A 424 25.33 -17.62 -10.75
N ASN A 425 24.81 -16.42 -11.02
CA ASN A 425 24.92 -15.76 -12.33
C ASN A 425 24.61 -16.71 -13.51
N SER A 426 23.46 -17.37 -13.44
CA SER A 426 22.95 -18.38 -14.40
C SER A 426 23.79 -19.66 -14.50
N THR A 427 24.88 -19.79 -13.74
CA THR A 427 25.71 -21.00 -13.70
C THR A 427 25.22 -21.91 -12.60
N ILE A 428 24.83 -23.14 -12.95
CA ILE A 428 24.41 -24.15 -11.99
C ILE A 428 25.66 -24.80 -11.39
N LEU A 429 25.96 -24.46 -10.13
CA LEU A 429 27.12 -24.93 -9.37
C LEU A 429 26.83 -26.21 -8.58
N SER A 430 25.57 -26.40 -8.17
CA SER A 430 25.06 -27.65 -7.59
C SER A 430 23.71 -27.98 -8.20
N SER A 431 23.51 -29.22 -8.61
CA SER A 431 22.35 -29.67 -9.38
C SER A 431 21.65 -30.86 -8.76
N ASP A 432 21.61 -30.90 -7.44
CA ASP A 432 20.82 -31.88 -6.69
C ASP A 432 19.37 -31.36 -6.59
N PHE A 433 18.51 -31.86 -7.47
CA PHE A 433 17.07 -31.56 -7.52
C PHE A 433 16.23 -32.62 -6.80
N SER A 434 16.81 -33.33 -5.83
CA SER A 434 16.12 -34.38 -5.08
C SER A 434 15.04 -33.82 -4.15
N ASP A 435 13.96 -34.58 -3.96
CA ASP A 435 12.75 -34.18 -3.21
C ASP A 435 13.01 -33.86 -1.72
N ASN A 436 14.19 -34.18 -1.19
CA ASN A 436 14.62 -33.95 0.19
C ASN A 436 15.18 -32.54 0.46
N HIS A 437 15.19 -31.65 -0.54
CA HIS A 437 15.61 -30.24 -0.40
C HIS A 437 14.46 -29.31 -0.84
N THR A 438 13.40 -29.30 -0.05
CA THR A 438 11.98 -29.04 -0.41
C THR A 438 11.60 -27.62 -0.81
N ALA A 439 12.48 -26.62 -0.71
CA ALA A 439 12.23 -25.29 -1.27
C ALA A 439 13.52 -24.53 -1.62
N GLN A 440 13.54 -23.86 -2.76
CA GLN A 440 14.57 -22.93 -3.19
C GLN A 440 14.04 -21.49 -3.12
N PHE A 441 14.95 -20.55 -2.90
CA PHE A 441 14.73 -19.13 -3.08
C PHE A 441 15.70 -18.61 -4.14
N GLY A 442 15.22 -17.77 -5.05
CA GLY A 442 16.05 -17.23 -6.11
C GLY A 442 15.48 -15.98 -6.77
N VAL A 443 16.14 -15.56 -7.83
CA VAL A 443 15.72 -14.43 -8.67
C VAL A 443 15.97 -14.75 -10.14
N THR A 444 15.06 -14.31 -10.99
CA THR A 444 15.12 -14.45 -12.44
C THR A 444 15.81 -13.25 -13.10
N SER A 445 16.18 -13.38 -14.36
CA SER A 445 16.84 -12.31 -15.14
C SER A 445 15.97 -11.06 -15.32
N ASN A 446 14.64 -11.19 -15.25
CA ASN A 446 13.71 -10.07 -15.32
C ASN A 446 13.44 -9.44 -13.93
N GLY A 447 14.04 -9.98 -12.87
CA GLY A 447 13.91 -9.48 -11.50
C GLY A 447 12.65 -9.97 -10.77
N GLU A 448 12.07 -11.12 -11.11
CA GLU A 448 11.06 -11.78 -10.27
C GLU A 448 11.75 -12.67 -9.23
N TRP A 449 11.21 -12.71 -8.01
CA TRP A 449 11.63 -13.66 -6.98
C TRP A 449 11.03 -15.03 -7.28
N PHE A 450 11.85 -16.06 -7.17
CA PHE A 450 11.43 -17.45 -7.26
C PHE A 450 11.38 -18.06 -5.87
N LEU A 451 10.28 -18.72 -5.51
CA LEU A 451 10.18 -19.55 -4.31
C LEU A 451 9.55 -20.88 -4.68
N GLY A 452 10.15 -22.00 -4.29
CA GLY A 452 9.58 -23.33 -4.53
C GLY A 452 10.57 -24.38 -4.97
N ASN A 453 10.08 -25.49 -5.48
CA ASN A 453 10.87 -26.66 -5.84
C ASN A 453 11.14 -26.72 -7.36
N LEU A 454 12.40 -26.64 -7.74
CA LEU A 454 12.92 -26.89 -9.09
C LEU A 454 13.19 -28.37 -9.28
N ASN A 455 12.78 -28.91 -10.43
CA ASN A 455 12.93 -30.34 -10.72
C ASN A 455 14.03 -30.64 -11.73
N SER A 456 14.56 -29.63 -12.44
CA SER A 456 15.58 -29.84 -13.47
C SER A 456 16.39 -28.59 -13.82
N LYS A 457 17.52 -28.79 -14.49
CA LYS A 457 18.34 -27.70 -15.06
C LYS A 457 17.59 -26.97 -16.16
N GLU A 458 16.82 -27.70 -16.94
CA GLU A 458 16.03 -27.20 -18.07
C GLU A 458 14.93 -26.26 -17.57
N GLU A 459 14.30 -26.59 -16.45
CA GLU A 459 13.31 -25.74 -15.79
C GLU A 459 13.93 -24.45 -15.23
N ALA A 460 15.06 -24.56 -14.52
CA ALA A 460 15.74 -23.36 -14.03
C ALA A 460 16.12 -22.40 -15.18
N LYS A 461 16.52 -22.95 -16.34
CA LYS A 461 16.80 -22.18 -17.55
C LYS A 461 15.54 -21.60 -18.20
N SER A 462 14.43 -22.35 -18.28
CA SER A 462 13.20 -21.86 -18.89
C SER A 462 12.58 -20.71 -18.08
N LEU A 463 12.70 -20.78 -16.76
CA LEU A 463 12.32 -19.71 -15.83
C LEU A 463 13.33 -18.55 -15.80
N SER A 464 14.43 -18.64 -16.55
CA SER A 464 15.50 -17.65 -16.58
C SER A 464 16.06 -17.31 -15.20
N ILE A 465 16.20 -18.31 -14.32
CA ILE A 465 16.76 -18.13 -12.98
C ILE A 465 18.24 -17.79 -13.09
N ILE A 466 18.64 -16.68 -12.47
CA ILE A 466 20.03 -16.19 -12.47
C ILE A 466 20.73 -16.47 -11.15
N ASN A 467 20.02 -16.40 -10.01
CA ASN A 467 20.54 -16.82 -8.72
C ASN A 467 19.50 -17.64 -8.00
N ALA A 468 19.90 -18.74 -7.38
CA ALA A 468 19.05 -19.53 -6.50
C ALA A 468 19.89 -20.38 -5.55
N LEU A 469 19.31 -20.71 -4.40
CA LEU A 469 19.83 -21.74 -3.50
C LEU A 469 18.69 -22.55 -2.90
N SER A 470 18.95 -23.82 -2.55
CA SER A 470 18.06 -24.64 -1.75
C SER A 470 18.12 -24.24 -0.28
N GLY A 471 16.95 -24.14 0.34
CA GLY A 471 16.77 -24.20 1.78
C GLY A 471 15.99 -25.48 2.15
N PHE A 472 15.06 -25.31 3.07
CA PHE A 472 14.10 -26.31 3.53
C PHE A 472 12.67 -25.79 3.31
N ASP A 473 11.69 -26.49 3.86
CA ASP A 473 10.25 -26.26 3.73
C ASP A 473 9.81 -24.78 3.70
N TRP A 474 8.68 -24.55 3.05
CA TRP A 474 7.99 -23.26 3.11
C TRP A 474 7.50 -22.99 4.52
N LEU A 475 7.86 -21.82 5.05
CA LEU A 475 7.39 -21.33 6.34
C LEU A 475 6.05 -20.59 6.19
N VAL A 476 5.99 -19.73 5.17
CA VAL A 476 4.86 -18.84 4.92
C VAL A 476 4.51 -18.90 3.44
N TYR A 477 3.23 -19.09 3.14
CA TYR A 477 2.68 -18.95 1.80
C TYR A 477 1.38 -18.14 1.88
N ASP A 478 1.26 -17.12 1.04
CA ASP A 478 0.04 -16.31 0.95
C ASP A 478 -0.35 -15.74 2.33
N LYS A 479 0.66 -15.22 3.04
CA LYS A 479 0.55 -14.70 4.41
C LYS A 479 0.12 -15.71 5.49
N LYS A 480 -0.12 -16.97 5.12
CA LYS A 480 -0.53 -18.03 6.03
C LYS A 480 0.70 -18.80 6.51
N VAL A 481 0.72 -19.08 7.81
CA VAL A 481 1.65 -20.04 8.39
C VAL A 481 1.28 -21.42 7.85
N LEU A 482 2.23 -22.08 7.22
CA LEU A 482 2.01 -23.44 6.75
C LEU A 482 2.12 -24.43 7.92
N PRO A 483 1.23 -25.43 8.01
CA PRO A 483 1.19 -26.35 9.13
C PRO A 483 2.46 -27.20 9.13
N MET A 484 3.38 -26.88 10.04
CA MET A 484 4.56 -27.70 10.32
C MET A 484 4.42 -28.30 11.72
N PRO A 485 4.24 -29.62 11.86
CA PRO A 485 4.28 -30.26 13.16
C PRO A 485 5.70 -30.21 13.72
N GLY A 486 5.91 -29.35 14.72
CA GLY A 486 7.12 -29.37 15.52
C GLY A 486 8.40 -28.92 14.80
N GLY A 487 9.51 -29.14 15.51
CA GLY A 487 10.85 -28.68 15.18
C GLY A 487 11.57 -28.36 16.49
N LYS A 488 12.80 -28.88 16.67
CA LYS A 488 13.61 -28.52 17.84
C LYS A 488 13.83 -27.01 17.85
N GLN A 489 13.77 -26.40 19.02
CA GLN A 489 14.23 -25.03 19.18
C GLN A 489 15.71 -24.96 18.81
N ALA A 490 16.05 -24.00 17.96
CA ALA A 490 17.41 -23.78 17.49
C ALA A 490 17.52 -22.32 17.01
N PRO A 491 18.74 -21.79 16.83
CA PRO A 491 18.93 -20.65 15.95
C PRO A 491 18.35 -20.95 14.57
N ARG A 492 17.70 -19.96 13.93
CA ARG A 492 17.03 -20.13 12.62
C ARG A 492 17.30 -18.95 11.71
N SER A 493 17.48 -19.25 10.43
CA SER A 493 17.54 -18.27 9.34
C SER A 493 16.41 -18.54 8.34
N ALA A 494 15.79 -17.48 7.81
CA ALA A 494 14.74 -17.56 6.80
C ALA A 494 14.90 -16.44 5.78
N ILE A 495 14.41 -16.71 4.56
CA ILE A 495 14.41 -15.77 3.44
C ILE A 495 13.04 -15.74 2.79
N GLY A 496 12.59 -14.55 2.40
CA GLY A 496 11.25 -14.37 1.85
C GLY A 496 11.03 -13.00 1.24
N VAL A 497 9.76 -12.69 0.98
CA VAL A 497 9.30 -11.44 0.39
C VAL A 497 8.04 -10.92 1.09
N ASP A 498 7.89 -9.61 1.15
CA ASP A 498 6.67 -8.95 1.63
C ASP A 498 5.64 -8.70 0.50
N ASN A 499 4.52 -8.03 0.81
CA ASN A 499 3.44 -7.78 -0.17
C ASN A 499 3.84 -6.90 -1.35
N ILE A 500 4.91 -6.11 -1.23
CA ILE A 500 5.34 -5.21 -2.30
C ILE A 500 6.59 -5.73 -3.03
N GLY A 501 7.03 -6.95 -2.71
CA GLY A 501 8.14 -7.61 -3.39
C GLY A 501 9.52 -7.20 -2.90
N ARG A 502 9.64 -6.63 -1.68
CA ARG A 502 10.94 -6.41 -1.04
C ARG A 502 11.50 -7.72 -0.52
N LEU A 503 12.81 -7.88 -0.59
CA LEU A 503 13.51 -9.03 0.01
C LEU A 503 13.50 -8.89 1.53
N VAL A 504 13.16 -9.98 2.22
CA VAL A 504 13.21 -10.08 3.68
C VAL A 504 14.10 -11.23 4.08
N LEU A 505 15.08 -10.94 4.95
CA LEU A 505 15.97 -11.90 5.59
C LEU A 505 15.76 -11.79 7.09
N LEU A 506 15.49 -12.90 7.76
CA LEU A 506 15.33 -12.94 9.21
C LEU A 506 16.19 -14.05 9.78
N GLU A 507 17.03 -13.68 10.74
CA GLU A 507 17.76 -14.61 11.59
C GLU A 507 17.32 -14.41 13.03
N VAL A 508 17.26 -15.49 13.81
CA VAL A 508 16.99 -15.45 15.24
C VAL A 508 17.99 -16.31 15.99
N ASP A 509 18.71 -15.68 16.91
CA ASP A 509 19.77 -16.31 17.71
C ASP A 509 19.21 -17.46 18.56
N GLY A 510 20.09 -18.38 18.95
CA GLY A 510 19.72 -19.52 19.79
C GLY A 510 20.92 -20.35 20.24
N CYS A 511 20.66 -21.60 20.61
CA CYS A 511 21.68 -22.63 20.79
C CYS A 511 21.00 -24.01 20.82
N GLU A 512 21.23 -24.84 19.80
CA GLU A 512 20.46 -26.08 19.61
C GLU A 512 20.61 -27.10 20.76
N TYR A 513 21.82 -27.31 21.27
CA TYR A 513 22.10 -28.29 22.34
C TYR A 513 22.34 -27.63 23.72
N CYS A 514 21.94 -26.37 23.89
CA CYS A 514 21.96 -25.73 25.21
C CYS A 514 20.76 -26.14 26.07
N PRO A 515 20.89 -26.17 27.42
CA PRO A 515 19.78 -26.46 28.33
C PRO A 515 18.66 -25.40 28.30
N ILE A 516 19.01 -24.15 27.97
CA ILE A 516 18.12 -22.99 27.92
C ILE A 516 18.50 -22.10 26.74
N ARG A 517 17.57 -21.21 26.33
CA ARG A 517 17.79 -20.18 25.28
C ARG A 517 18.09 -20.76 23.89
N GLN A 518 17.31 -21.77 23.51
CA GLN A 518 17.53 -22.56 22.32
C GLN A 518 17.20 -21.82 21.02
N GLY A 519 16.35 -20.79 21.06
CA GLY A 519 15.85 -20.07 19.88
C GLY A 519 14.43 -20.52 19.50
N PRO A 520 13.90 -20.09 18.35
CA PRO A 520 12.54 -20.40 17.94
C PRO A 520 12.40 -21.81 17.34
N THR A 521 11.18 -22.36 17.40
CA THR A 521 10.74 -23.44 16.51
C THR A 521 10.44 -22.90 15.11
N LEU A 522 10.30 -23.78 14.11
CA LEU A 522 9.90 -23.36 12.75
C LEU A 522 8.51 -22.69 12.74
N GLU A 523 7.56 -23.17 13.55
CA GLU A 523 6.25 -22.55 13.70
C GLU A 523 6.35 -21.14 14.30
N GLN A 524 7.18 -20.96 15.34
CA GLN A 524 7.42 -19.64 15.93
C GLN A 524 8.08 -18.69 14.91
N MET A 525 9.02 -19.20 14.11
CA MET A 525 9.66 -18.45 13.03
C MET A 525 8.64 -18.01 11.97
N ALA A 526 7.77 -18.93 11.51
CA ALA A 526 6.73 -18.62 10.53
C ALA A 526 5.73 -17.58 11.07
N ARG A 527 5.28 -17.72 12.32
CA ARG A 527 4.40 -16.73 12.97
C ARG A 527 5.08 -15.36 13.06
N LEU A 528 6.35 -15.31 13.45
CA LEU A 528 7.12 -14.08 13.52
C LEU A 528 7.21 -13.40 12.13
N LEU A 529 7.55 -14.15 11.09
CA LEU A 529 7.57 -13.66 9.70
C LEU A 529 6.21 -13.08 9.28
N THR A 530 5.10 -13.79 9.55
CA THR A 530 3.77 -13.27 9.25
C THR A 530 3.43 -12.00 10.04
N ASN A 531 3.80 -11.91 11.32
CA ASN A 531 3.57 -10.69 12.11
C ASN A 531 4.41 -9.50 11.60
N LEU A 532 5.58 -9.76 11.02
CA LEU A 532 6.49 -8.75 10.46
C LEU A 532 6.15 -8.32 9.03
N GLY A 533 5.01 -8.75 8.47
CA GLY A 533 4.60 -8.32 7.13
C GLY A 533 5.05 -9.23 5.98
N VAL A 534 5.79 -10.31 6.25
CA VAL A 534 6.23 -11.27 5.20
C VAL A 534 5.07 -12.09 4.65
N TRP A 535 5.04 -12.27 3.32
CA TRP A 535 3.96 -12.96 2.58
C TRP A 535 4.35 -14.35 2.10
N HIS A 536 5.60 -14.52 1.66
CA HIS A 536 6.16 -15.81 1.31
C HIS A 536 7.55 -15.95 1.90
N ALA A 537 7.87 -17.11 2.47
CA ALA A 537 9.19 -17.37 3.01
C ALA A 537 9.50 -18.86 3.06
N ILE A 538 10.77 -19.19 2.90
CA ILE A 538 11.32 -20.53 3.11
C ILE A 538 12.31 -20.51 4.27
N ASN A 539 12.53 -21.68 4.87
CA ASN A 539 13.56 -21.85 5.89
C ASN A 539 14.94 -22.05 5.24
N LEU A 540 15.99 -21.44 5.80
CA LEU A 540 17.39 -21.69 5.43
C LEU A 540 18.06 -22.60 6.47
N ASP A 541 19.35 -22.88 6.28
CA ASP A 541 20.10 -23.63 7.28
C ASP A 541 20.12 -22.90 8.63
N GLY A 542 20.03 -23.66 9.71
CA GLY A 542 19.86 -23.18 11.07
C GLY A 542 20.98 -23.63 11.99
N GLY A 543 20.71 -23.70 13.29
CA GLY A 543 21.71 -24.14 14.26
C GLY A 543 22.93 -23.21 14.24
N GLY A 544 24.10 -23.78 14.46
CA GLY A 544 25.38 -23.05 14.46
C GLY A 544 25.78 -22.43 13.13
N SER A 545 25.08 -22.75 12.03
CA SER A 545 25.24 -22.08 10.74
C SER A 545 24.63 -20.67 10.73
N SER A 546 23.67 -20.37 11.62
CA SER A 546 22.90 -19.12 11.62
C SER A 546 23.80 -17.92 11.88
N THR A 547 24.06 -17.15 10.82
CA THR A 547 25.01 -16.04 10.85
C THR A 547 24.51 -14.89 9.99
N VAL A 548 24.61 -13.68 10.51
CA VAL A 548 24.31 -12.43 9.81
C VAL A 548 25.56 -11.56 9.75
N TYR A 549 25.90 -11.16 8.53
CA TYR A 549 26.98 -10.23 8.24
C TYR A 549 26.41 -8.93 7.68
N SER A 550 26.93 -7.80 8.16
CA SER A 550 26.64 -6.48 7.61
C SER A 550 27.85 -5.57 7.76
N ASP A 551 28.18 -4.85 6.69
CA ASP A 551 29.21 -3.80 6.67
C ASP A 551 30.53 -4.18 7.36
N GLY A 552 31.06 -5.36 7.02
CA GLY A 552 32.35 -5.84 7.55
C GLY A 552 32.28 -6.62 8.85
N ASN A 553 31.12 -6.72 9.49
CA ASN A 553 30.97 -7.31 10.82
C ASN A 553 29.92 -8.41 10.86
N VAL A 554 30.12 -9.39 11.74
CA VAL A 554 29.05 -10.29 12.18
C VAL A 554 28.23 -9.53 13.22
N ILE A 555 26.92 -9.46 13.02
CA ILE A 555 26.04 -8.60 13.84
C ILE A 555 25.05 -9.37 14.72
N ASN A 556 24.97 -10.70 14.58
CA ASN A 556 24.24 -11.60 15.48
C ASN A 556 25.20 -12.34 16.43
N SER A 557 24.72 -13.33 17.19
CA SER A 557 25.52 -14.13 18.13
C SER A 557 25.56 -15.63 17.76
N PRO A 558 26.27 -16.02 16.68
CA PRO A 558 26.29 -17.41 16.21
C PRO A 558 26.90 -18.39 17.22
N THR A 559 26.42 -19.64 17.22
CA THR A 559 26.91 -20.72 18.08
C THR A 559 27.53 -21.87 17.28
N CYS A 560 28.77 -21.77 16.82
CA CYS A 560 29.33 -22.67 15.80
C CYS A 560 29.39 -24.16 16.18
N ASP A 561 29.36 -24.50 17.46
CA ASP A 561 29.43 -25.87 17.99
C ASP A 561 28.08 -26.43 18.48
N ASP A 562 27.01 -25.65 18.29
CA ASP A 562 25.66 -25.90 18.81
C ASP A 562 25.56 -26.03 20.34
N LYS A 563 26.65 -25.76 21.08
CA LYS A 563 26.79 -25.93 22.53
C LYS A 563 27.03 -24.61 23.26
N GLY A 564 26.92 -23.49 22.55
CA GLY A 564 26.90 -22.14 23.11
C GLY A 564 28.22 -21.40 23.01
N THR A 565 29.26 -21.96 22.37
CA THR A 565 30.47 -21.21 22.06
C THR A 565 30.14 -20.15 21.01
N ILE A 566 30.39 -18.88 21.31
CA ILE A 566 30.12 -17.79 20.37
C ILE A 566 31.22 -17.76 19.31
N CYS A 567 30.87 -18.18 18.10
CA CYS A 567 31.76 -18.32 16.95
C CYS A 567 30.93 -18.59 15.69
N GLU A 568 31.45 -18.21 14.52
CA GLU A 568 30.86 -18.57 13.23
C GLU A 568 31.25 -19.99 12.80
N ARG A 569 30.26 -20.77 12.34
CA ARG A 569 30.49 -22.05 11.65
C ARG A 569 30.85 -21.80 10.19
N PRO A 570 31.88 -22.47 9.63
CA PRO A 570 32.06 -22.53 8.18
C PRO A 570 30.88 -23.23 7.49
N VAL A 571 30.30 -22.60 6.48
CA VAL A 571 29.12 -23.08 5.73
C VAL A 571 29.45 -23.29 4.26
N ALA A 572 28.55 -23.94 3.51
CA ALA A 572 28.76 -24.19 2.08
C ALA A 572 28.19 -23.10 1.17
N THR A 573 27.14 -22.39 1.57
CA THR A 573 26.56 -21.34 0.72
C THR A 573 26.13 -20.16 1.56
N ILE A 574 26.08 -18.98 0.94
CA ILE A 574 25.55 -17.76 1.56
C ILE A 574 24.58 -17.05 0.62
N THR A 575 23.71 -16.24 1.20
CA THR A 575 23.00 -15.19 0.47
C THR A 575 23.81 -13.90 0.57
N CYS A 576 23.82 -13.09 -0.49
CA CYS A 576 24.56 -11.84 -0.55
C CYS A 576 23.71 -10.76 -1.22
N VAL A 577 23.72 -9.56 -0.62
CA VAL A 577 23.19 -8.34 -1.18
C VAL A 577 24.34 -7.34 -1.29
N HIS A 578 24.57 -6.81 -2.49
CA HIS A 578 25.63 -5.84 -2.79
C HIS A 578 25.24 -4.38 -2.53
#